data_AF-A0A3A6HHH0-F1
#
_entry.id   AF-A0A3A6HHH0-F1
#
_cell.length_a   1.000
_cell.length_b   1.000
_cell.length_c   1.000
_cell.angle_alpha   90.00
_cell.angle_beta   90.00
_cell.angle_gamma   90.00
#
_symmetry.space_group_name_H-M   'P 1'
#
loop_
_entity.id
_entity.type
_entity.pdbx_description
1 polymer ?
#
loop_
_entity_poly.entity_id
_entity_poly.type
_entity_poly.pdbx_seq_one_letter_code
_entity_poly.pdbx_strand_id
1 'polypeptide(L)'
;MKKKKIEYAFDFNEDKEYFIYLYACGRKLRKKKLAVIGENKYRTYEEWAGYIKQKYCGITTKSLEDFKRFLRYKVRAFKKINGEYGGVMVPFVIILFTILFERIYPDTDSVTNFCCIAGLVWIAGYIIVKFVYDAKVALMYEDYLEVIENMLEKRTMEEKK
;
A
#
# COMPACT_ATOMS: atom_id res chain seq x y z
N MET A 1 13.38 -1.17 -13.80
CA MET A 1 12.92 -0.12 -14.74
C MET A 1 11.48 -0.27 -15.25
N LYS A 2 10.92 -1.49 -15.44
CA LYS A 2 9.54 -1.68 -15.95
C LYS A 2 8.41 -1.15 -15.04
N LYS A 3 8.51 -1.25 -13.71
CA LYS A 3 7.47 -0.78 -12.75
C LYS A 3 7.13 0.72 -12.89
N LYS A 4 8.15 1.58 -13.01
CA LYS A 4 7.97 3.03 -13.19
C LYS A 4 7.22 3.38 -14.49
N LYS A 5 7.30 2.58 -15.56
CA LYS A 5 6.61 2.90 -16.83
C LYS A 5 5.09 2.76 -16.76
N ILE A 6 4.54 1.97 -15.84
CA ILE A 6 3.09 1.70 -15.75
C ILE A 6 2.41 2.74 -14.84
N GLU A 7 3.00 3.09 -13.70
CA GLU A 7 2.46 4.14 -12.80
C GLU A 7 2.41 5.51 -13.50
N TYR A 8 3.39 5.83 -14.34
CA TYR A 8 3.39 7.04 -15.17
C TYR A 8 2.39 6.97 -16.33
N ALA A 9 2.00 5.78 -16.80
CA ALA A 9 1.04 5.63 -17.89
C ALA A 9 -0.40 5.98 -17.48
N PHE A 10 -0.70 5.92 -16.17
CA PHE A 10 -2.03 6.19 -15.61
C PHE A 10 -2.05 7.40 -14.67
N ASP A 11 -0.96 8.17 -14.63
CA ASP A 11 -0.72 9.26 -13.66
C ASP A 11 -1.07 8.84 -12.21
N PHE A 12 -0.65 7.63 -11.83
CA PHE A 12 -0.98 7.02 -10.55
C PHE A 12 0.23 7.11 -9.62
N ASN A 13 0.27 8.20 -8.83
CA ASN A 13 1.26 8.36 -7.77
C ASN A 13 0.75 7.75 -6.46
N GLU A 14 1.26 6.56 -6.11
CA GLU A 14 0.81 5.76 -4.95
C GLU A 14 0.78 6.56 -3.64
N ASP A 15 1.84 7.32 -3.34
CA ASP A 15 1.91 8.09 -2.09
C ASP A 15 0.88 9.22 -2.04
N LYS A 16 0.73 9.94 -3.16
CA LYS A 16 -0.24 11.04 -3.26
C LYS A 16 -1.67 10.50 -3.16
N GLU A 17 -2.00 9.47 -3.94
CA GLU A 17 -3.32 8.83 -3.96
C GLU A 17 -3.67 8.26 -2.58
N TYR A 18 -2.69 7.66 -1.89
CA TYR A 18 -2.89 7.14 -0.55
C TYR A 18 -3.15 8.24 0.48
N PHE A 19 -2.49 9.39 0.39
CA PHE A 19 -2.80 10.52 1.28
C PHE A 19 -4.18 11.11 1.00
N ILE A 20 -4.59 11.20 -0.26
CA ILE A 20 -5.95 11.63 -0.62
C ILE A 20 -6.98 10.65 -0.02
N TYR A 21 -6.76 9.35 -0.20
CA TYR A 21 -7.62 8.29 0.34
C TYR A 21 -7.72 8.35 1.87
N LEU A 22 -6.58 8.43 2.57
CA LEU A 22 -6.57 8.55 4.04
C LEU A 22 -7.34 9.78 4.53
N TYR A 23 -7.23 10.90 3.81
CA TYR A 23 -7.95 12.12 4.13
C TYR A 23 -9.47 11.93 3.97
N ALA A 24 -9.91 11.28 2.89
CA ALA A 24 -11.31 10.91 2.66
C ALA A 24 -11.86 9.94 3.71
N CYS A 25 -11.03 9.05 4.26
CA CYS A 25 -11.38 8.18 5.38
C CYS A 25 -11.34 8.89 6.75
N GLY A 26 -11.24 10.23 6.80
CA GLY A 26 -11.26 11.01 8.04
C GLY A 26 -9.98 10.90 8.89
N ARG A 27 -8.87 10.40 8.34
CA ARG A 27 -7.60 10.30 9.08
C ARG A 27 -6.90 11.65 9.14
N LYS A 28 -6.46 12.04 10.34
CA LYS A 28 -5.68 13.26 10.54
C LYS A 28 -4.29 13.14 9.92
N LEU A 29 -3.99 13.98 8.93
CA LEU A 29 -2.70 14.04 8.26
C LEU A 29 -1.80 15.16 8.82
N ARG A 30 -0.49 14.94 8.77
CA ARG A 30 0.51 15.97 9.10
C ARG A 30 0.60 17.02 7.97
N LYS A 31 1.00 18.26 8.29
CA LYS A 31 1.16 19.37 7.33
C LYS A 31 1.92 18.99 6.05
N LYS A 32 3.03 18.25 6.18
CA LYS A 32 3.82 17.78 5.01
C LYS A 32 2.99 16.90 4.05
N LYS A 33 2.16 15.99 4.57
CA LYS A 33 1.28 15.14 3.76
C LYS A 33 0.11 15.93 3.17
N LEU A 34 -0.41 16.91 3.92
CA LEU A 34 -1.43 17.83 3.43
C LEU A 34 -0.93 18.73 2.28
N ALA A 35 0.37 19.05 2.25
CA ALA A 35 0.96 19.76 1.13
C ALA A 35 1.02 18.90 -0.14
N VAL A 36 1.23 17.58 -0.01
CA VAL A 36 1.27 16.65 -1.14
C VAL A 36 -0.09 16.46 -1.80
N ILE A 37 -1.18 16.43 -1.02
CA ILE A 37 -2.55 16.30 -1.58
C ILE A 37 -3.00 17.58 -2.30
N GLY A 38 -2.46 18.75 -1.93
CA GLY A 38 -2.84 20.03 -2.53
C GLY A 38 -4.32 20.34 -2.33
N GLU A 39 -5.05 20.54 -3.44
CA GLU A 39 -6.48 20.85 -3.46
C GLU A 39 -7.38 19.61 -3.34
N ASN A 40 -6.81 18.40 -3.49
CA ASN A 40 -7.56 17.14 -3.48
C ASN A 40 -7.92 16.70 -2.05
N LYS A 41 -8.74 17.50 -1.36
CA LYS A 41 -9.15 17.33 0.04
C LYS A 41 -10.60 16.83 0.16
N TYR A 42 -10.86 15.66 -0.39
CA TYR A 42 -12.17 15.01 -0.33
C TYR A 42 -12.49 14.57 1.09
N ARG A 43 -13.66 14.93 1.61
CA ARG A 43 -14.09 14.67 2.99
C ARG A 43 -14.86 13.36 3.15
N THR A 44 -15.35 12.80 2.04
CA THR A 44 -16.16 11.58 2.03
C THR A 44 -15.63 10.58 1.01
N TYR A 45 -15.99 9.30 1.20
CA TYR A 45 -15.73 8.25 0.23
C TYR A 45 -16.36 8.55 -1.13
N GLU A 46 -17.57 9.13 -1.14
CA GLU A 46 -18.29 9.48 -2.38
C GLU A 46 -17.57 10.56 -3.19
N GLU A 47 -17.09 11.62 -2.51
CA GLU A 47 -16.29 12.68 -3.15
C GLU A 47 -14.99 12.12 -3.73
N TRP A 48 -14.32 11.24 -2.98
CA TRP A 48 -13.11 10.56 -3.43
C TRP A 48 -13.36 9.64 -4.63
N ALA A 49 -14.43 8.84 -4.59
CA ALA A 49 -14.82 7.97 -5.70
C ALA A 49 -15.23 8.80 -6.93
N GLY A 50 -15.88 9.95 -6.73
CA GLY A 50 -16.19 10.93 -7.78
C GLY A 50 -14.93 11.48 -8.46
N TYR A 51 -13.92 11.85 -7.67
CA TYR A 51 -12.60 12.26 -8.19
C TYR A 51 -11.96 11.19 -9.06
N ILE A 52 -11.95 9.93 -8.63
CA ILE A 52 -11.39 8.83 -9.42
C ILE A 52 -12.15 8.68 -10.74
N LYS A 53 -13.49 8.71 -10.69
CA LYS A 53 -14.33 8.64 -11.89
C LYS A 53 -14.00 9.77 -12.86
N GLN A 54 -13.84 11.00 -12.36
CA GLN A 54 -13.49 12.15 -13.17
C GLN A 54 -12.07 12.03 -13.75
N LYS A 55 -11.10 11.57 -12.96
CA LYS A 55 -9.71 11.39 -13.38
C LYS A 55 -9.59 10.42 -14.56
N TYR A 56 -10.40 9.36 -14.57
CA TYR A 56 -10.33 8.30 -15.58
C TYR A 56 -11.46 8.34 -16.61
N CYS A 57 -12.32 9.37 -16.61
CA CYS A 57 -13.49 9.42 -17.49
C CYS A 57 -13.13 9.42 -18.98
N GLY A 58 -12.06 10.14 -19.35
CA GLY A 58 -11.60 10.29 -20.74
C GLY A 58 -10.65 9.19 -21.24
N ILE A 59 -10.28 8.22 -20.39
CA ILE A 59 -9.39 7.13 -20.78
C ILE A 59 -10.17 6.06 -21.55
N THR A 60 -9.56 5.44 -22.57
CA THR A 60 -10.20 4.36 -23.35
C THR A 60 -10.52 3.13 -22.49
N THR A 61 -11.56 2.38 -22.86
CA THR A 61 -11.96 1.15 -22.14
C THR A 61 -10.81 0.15 -22.02
N LYS A 62 -10.04 -0.07 -23.10
CA LYS A 62 -8.86 -0.93 -23.09
C LYS A 62 -7.79 -0.48 -22.08
N SER A 63 -7.50 0.81 -22.03
CA SER A 63 -6.51 1.34 -21.08
C SER A 63 -7.01 1.25 -19.64
N LEU A 64 -8.32 1.44 -19.42
CA LEU A 64 -8.96 1.26 -18.12
C LEU A 64 -8.93 -0.22 -17.67
N GLU A 65 -9.08 -1.17 -18.59
CA GLU A 65 -8.89 -2.60 -18.31
C GLU A 65 -7.44 -2.95 -17.95
N ASP A 66 -6.46 -2.36 -18.63
CA ASP A 66 -5.05 -2.54 -18.29
C ASP A 66 -4.74 -1.99 -16.89
N PHE A 67 -5.34 -0.84 -16.54
CA PHE A 67 -5.21 -0.28 -15.19
C PHE A 67 -5.88 -1.17 -14.12
N LYS A 68 -7.07 -1.70 -14.41
CA LYS A 68 -7.72 -2.71 -13.56
C LYS A 68 -6.83 -3.92 -13.31
N ARG A 69 -6.12 -4.42 -14.33
CA ARG A 69 -5.15 -5.53 -14.17
C ARG A 69 -3.99 -5.14 -13.27
N PHE A 70 -3.48 -3.92 -13.39
CA PHE A 70 -2.44 -3.38 -12.50
C PHE A 70 -2.90 -3.31 -11.04
N LEU A 71 -4.10 -2.79 -10.77
CA LEU A 71 -4.67 -2.71 -9.41
C LEU A 71 -4.86 -4.11 -8.82
N ARG A 72 -5.43 -5.05 -9.59
CA ARG A 72 -5.59 -6.46 -9.17
C ARG A 72 -4.25 -7.11 -8.83
N TYR A 73 -3.19 -6.81 -9.58
CA TYR A 73 -1.86 -7.30 -9.26
C TYR A 73 -1.37 -6.78 -7.91
N LYS A 74 -1.54 -5.49 -7.60
CA LYS A 74 -1.15 -4.90 -6.32
C LYS A 74 -1.89 -5.56 -5.14
N VAL A 75 -3.21 -5.74 -5.27
CA VAL A 75 -4.04 -6.44 -4.25
C VAL A 75 -3.56 -7.89 -4.05
N ARG A 76 -3.36 -8.64 -5.13
CA ARG A 76 -2.89 -10.04 -5.05
C ARG A 76 -1.50 -10.15 -4.46
N ALA A 77 -0.58 -9.27 -4.84
CA ALA A 77 0.77 -9.25 -4.30
C ALA A 77 0.74 -9.06 -2.78
N PHE A 78 -0.09 -8.14 -2.29
CA PHE A 78 -0.29 -7.95 -0.86
C PHE A 78 -0.88 -9.20 -0.17
N LYS A 79 -1.96 -9.78 -0.71
CA LYS A 79 -2.58 -11.01 -0.16
C LYS A 79 -1.58 -12.17 -0.09
N LYS A 80 -0.74 -12.33 -1.12
CA LYS A 80 0.29 -13.37 -1.15
C LYS A 80 1.37 -13.15 -0.07
N ILE A 81 1.78 -11.90 0.15
CA ILE A 81 2.70 -11.55 1.24
C ILE A 81 2.07 -11.85 2.60
N ASN A 82 0.80 -11.51 2.80
CA ASN A 82 0.11 -11.68 4.08
C ASN A 82 -0.16 -13.15 4.40
N GLY A 83 -0.57 -13.94 3.41
CA GLY A 83 -0.92 -15.36 3.57
C GLY A 83 0.27 -16.30 3.48
N GLU A 84 0.88 -16.42 2.30
CA GLU A 84 1.90 -17.45 2.01
C GLU A 84 3.25 -17.10 2.65
N TYR A 85 3.69 -15.85 2.50
CA TYR A 85 5.00 -15.45 3.02
C TYR A 85 4.94 -15.08 4.50
N GLY A 86 3.83 -14.50 4.99
CA GLY A 86 3.66 -14.14 6.39
C GLY A 86 3.80 -15.35 7.32
N GLY A 87 3.19 -16.48 6.97
CA GLY A 87 3.25 -17.72 7.74
C GLY A 87 4.64 -18.36 7.83
N VAL A 88 5.51 -18.15 6.83
CA VAL A 88 6.87 -18.74 6.78
C VAL A 88 7.93 -17.76 7.28
N MET A 89 7.77 -16.47 6.95
CA MET A 89 8.72 -15.43 7.33
C MET A 89 8.73 -15.18 8.84
N VAL A 90 7.57 -15.28 9.52
CA VAL A 90 7.51 -15.06 10.97
C VAL A 90 8.34 -16.11 11.74
N PRO A 91 8.15 -17.44 11.54
CA PRO A 91 9.01 -18.45 12.16
C PRO A 91 10.48 -18.30 11.78
N PHE A 92 10.78 -18.00 10.51
CA PHE A 92 12.15 -17.82 10.04
C PHE A 92 12.84 -16.65 10.75
N VAL A 93 12.15 -15.51 10.89
CA VAL A 93 12.65 -14.34 11.60
C VAL A 93 12.86 -14.67 13.08
N ILE A 94 11.92 -15.36 13.73
CA ILE A 94 12.06 -15.81 15.13
C ILE A 94 13.32 -16.66 15.29
N ILE A 95 13.52 -17.68 14.44
CA ILE A 95 14.72 -18.54 14.48
C ILE A 95 15.99 -17.73 14.32
N LEU A 96 16.02 -16.78 13.38
CA LEU A 96 17.17 -15.91 13.15
C LEU A 96 17.48 -15.04 14.38
N PHE A 97 16.44 -14.50 15.02
CA PHE A 97 16.57 -13.78 16.29
C PHE A 97 17.08 -14.70 17.39
N THR A 98 16.56 -15.91 17.56
CA THR A 98 17.00 -16.86 18.59
C THR A 98 18.48 -17.21 18.43
N ILE A 99 18.93 -17.50 17.21
CA ILE A 99 20.35 -17.79 16.92
C ILE A 99 21.25 -16.58 17.21
N LEU A 100 20.80 -15.37 16.86
CA LEU A 100 21.55 -14.15 17.17
C LEU A 100 21.63 -13.91 18.68
N PHE A 101 20.55 -14.14 19.42
CA PHE A 101 20.53 -14.06 20.88
C PHE A 101 21.47 -15.08 21.50
N GLU A 102 21.38 -16.37 21.15
CA GLU A 102 22.24 -17.41 21.71
C GLU A 102 23.74 -17.19 21.46
N ARG A 103 24.09 -16.58 20.31
CA ARG A 103 25.49 -16.36 19.92
C ARG A 103 26.10 -15.07 20.47
N ILE A 104 25.29 -14.03 20.70
CA ILE A 104 25.79 -12.71 21.16
C ILE A 104 25.84 -12.65 22.70
N TYR A 105 24.89 -13.30 23.37
CA TYR A 105 24.73 -13.24 24.84
C TYR A 105 25.91 -13.78 25.67
N PRO A 106 26.59 -14.89 25.29
CA PRO A 106 27.66 -15.45 26.13
C PRO A 106 29.02 -14.77 25.97
N ASP A 107 29.31 -14.16 24.81
CA ASP A 107 30.67 -13.72 24.43
C ASP A 107 30.89 -12.19 24.50
N THR A 108 29.89 -11.40 24.90
CA THR A 108 29.98 -9.92 24.89
C THR A 108 29.62 -9.28 26.22
N ASP A 109 30.17 -8.09 26.48
CA ASP A 109 29.87 -7.33 27.71
C ASP A 109 28.40 -6.85 27.73
N SER A 110 27.93 -6.45 28.92
CA SER A 110 26.54 -6.07 29.13
C SER A 110 26.09 -4.88 28.27
N VAL A 111 27.02 -3.98 27.93
CA VAL A 111 26.78 -2.81 27.08
C VAL A 111 26.56 -3.22 25.62
N THR A 112 27.42 -4.08 25.08
CA THR A 112 27.31 -4.59 23.71
C THR A 112 26.02 -5.38 23.52
N ASN A 113 25.69 -6.25 24.49
CA ASN A 113 24.44 -6.99 24.51
C ASN A 113 23.21 -6.05 24.48
N PHE A 114 23.21 -5.00 25.30
CA PHE A 114 22.14 -4.01 25.32
C PHE A 114 21.98 -3.29 23.97
N CYS A 115 23.09 -2.87 23.35
CA CYS A 115 23.08 -2.24 22.02
C CYS A 115 22.51 -3.17 20.93
N CYS A 116 22.89 -4.45 20.95
CA CYS A 116 22.37 -5.44 20.01
C CYS A 116 20.85 -5.63 20.17
N ILE A 117 20.37 -5.77 21.41
CA ILE A 117 18.93 -5.89 21.71
C ILE A 117 18.16 -4.65 21.25
N ALA A 118 18.68 -3.46 21.55
CA ALA A 118 18.05 -2.21 21.13
C ALA A 118 17.95 -2.10 19.60
N GLY A 119 19.02 -2.47 18.88
CA GLY A 119 19.01 -2.51 17.41
C GLY A 119 18.00 -3.52 16.85
N LEU A 120 17.92 -4.69 17.45
CA LEU A 120 16.98 -5.77 17.10
C LEU A 120 15.51 -5.33 17.29
N VAL A 121 15.20 -4.71 18.43
CA VAL A 121 13.87 -4.15 18.71
C VAL A 121 13.52 -3.03 17.72
N TRP A 122 14.50 -2.18 17.38
CA TRP A 122 14.30 -1.10 16.41
C TRP A 122 14.00 -1.65 14.99
N ILE A 123 14.74 -2.66 14.54
CA ILE A 123 14.50 -3.35 13.26
C ILE A 123 13.12 -4.01 13.25
N ALA A 124 12.76 -4.75 14.31
CA ALA A 124 11.46 -5.39 14.43
C ALA A 124 10.32 -4.37 14.38
N GLY A 125 10.44 -3.28 15.15
CA GLY A 125 9.48 -2.17 15.14
C GLY A 125 9.32 -1.54 13.76
N TYR A 126 10.42 -1.31 13.04
CA TYR A 126 10.39 -0.79 11.67
C TYR A 126 9.65 -1.73 10.71
N ILE A 127 9.90 -3.05 10.78
CA ILE A 127 9.22 -4.05 9.95
C ILE A 127 7.72 -4.05 10.23
N ILE A 128 7.31 -4.04 11.50
CA ILE A 128 5.89 -4.00 11.90
C ILE A 128 5.20 -2.74 11.36
N VAL A 129 5.82 -1.57 11.53
CA VAL A 129 5.26 -0.30 11.04
C VAL A 129 5.09 -0.34 9.52
N LYS A 130 6.09 -0.86 8.80
CA LYS A 130 6.03 -1.00 7.34
C LYS A 130 4.93 -1.97 6.90
N PHE A 131 4.82 -3.11 7.56
CA PHE A 131 3.78 -4.10 7.26
C PHE A 131 2.37 -3.55 7.47
N VAL A 132 2.14 -2.84 8.58
CA VAL A 132 0.86 -2.16 8.84
C VAL A 132 0.59 -1.06 7.81
N TYR A 133 1.61 -0.36 7.34
CA TYR A 133 1.47 0.61 6.26
C TYR A 133 1.04 -0.07 4.96
N ASP A 134 1.75 -1.11 4.54
CA ASP A 134 1.45 -1.87 3.32
C ASP A 134 0.03 -2.45 3.34
N ALA A 135 -0.43 -2.92 4.51
CA ALA A 135 -1.80 -3.40 4.71
C ALA A 135 -2.86 -2.32 4.50
N LYS A 136 -2.61 -1.09 4.97
CA LYS A 136 -3.53 0.03 4.76
C LYS A 136 -3.53 0.50 3.32
N VAL A 137 -2.38 0.48 2.64
CA VAL A 137 -2.29 0.79 1.21
C VAL A 137 -3.04 -0.25 0.38
N ALA A 138 -3.05 -1.53 0.81
CA ALA A 138 -3.82 -2.57 0.15
C ALA A 138 -5.34 -2.29 0.16
N LEU A 139 -5.88 -1.73 1.24
CA LEU A 139 -7.28 -1.33 1.31
C LEU A 139 -7.61 -0.25 0.27
N MET A 140 -6.76 0.77 0.14
CA MET A 140 -6.91 1.78 -0.92
C MET A 140 -6.96 1.11 -2.31
N TYR A 141 -6.12 0.11 -2.55
CA TYR A 141 -6.10 -0.60 -3.83
C TYR A 141 -7.37 -1.40 -4.11
N GLU A 142 -7.97 -2.00 -3.09
CA GLU A 142 -9.26 -2.70 -3.21
C GLU A 142 -10.38 -1.71 -3.56
N ASP A 143 -10.45 -0.58 -2.86
CA ASP A 143 -11.47 0.44 -3.13
C ASP A 143 -11.28 1.08 -4.51
N TYR A 144 -10.03 1.35 -4.91
CA TYR A 144 -9.73 1.87 -6.26
C TYR A 144 -10.19 0.89 -7.33
N LEU A 145 -9.94 -0.41 -7.11
CA LEU A 145 -10.34 -1.47 -8.03
C LEU A 145 -11.87 -1.49 -8.18
N GLU A 146 -12.61 -1.39 -7.09
CA GLU A 146 -14.08 -1.35 -7.10
C GLU A 146 -14.60 -0.17 -7.94
N VAL A 147 -14.06 1.03 -7.75
CA VAL A 147 -14.47 2.21 -8.52
C VAL A 147 -14.22 2.01 -10.02
N ILE A 148 -13.06 1.46 -10.39
CA ILE A 148 -12.70 1.21 -11.79
C ILE A 148 -13.56 0.09 -12.41
N GLU A 149 -13.89 -0.96 -11.65
CA GLU A 149 -14.79 -2.02 -12.09
C GLU A 149 -16.19 -1.46 -12.39
N ASN A 150 -16.73 -0.65 -11.48
CA ASN A 150 -18.01 0.05 -11.68
C ASN A 150 -18.00 0.96 -12.91
N MET A 151 -16.88 1.63 -13.22
CA MET A 151 -16.76 2.45 -14.44
C MET A 151 -16.80 1.60 -15.72
N LEU A 152 -16.11 0.46 -15.72
CA LEU A 152 -16.09 -0.46 -16.86
C LEU A 152 -17.47 -1.07 -17.12
N GLU A 153 -18.15 -1.52 -16.07
CA GLU A 153 -19.50 -2.09 -16.19
C GLU A 153 -20.50 -1.10 -16.80
N LYS A 154 -20.45 0.17 -16.37
CA LYS A 154 -21.27 1.23 -16.95
C LYS A 154 -21.03 1.43 -18.45
N ARG A 155 -19.77 1.47 -18.88
CA ARG A 155 -19.41 1.60 -20.32
C ARG A 155 -19.92 0.41 -21.13
N THR A 156 -19.78 -0.81 -20.60
CA THR A 156 -20.28 -2.02 -21.28
C THR A 156 -21.81 -2.02 -21.40
N MET A 157 -22.54 -1.45 -20.44
CA MET A 157 -24.00 -1.31 -20.54
C MET A 157 -24.41 -0.24 -21.56
N GLU A 158 -23.67 0.87 -21.64
CA GLU A 158 -23.90 1.93 -22.63
C GLU A 158 -23.60 1.46 -24.07
N GLU A 159 -22.55 0.66 -24.28
CA GLU A 159 -22.21 0.09 -25.60
C GLU A 159 -23.22 -0.97 -26.09
N LYS A 160 -24.00 -1.57 -25.19
CA LYS A 160 -25.03 -2.58 -25.50
C LYS A 160 -26.42 -1.99 -25.74
N LYS A 161 -26.59 -0.69 -25.54
CA LYS A 161 -27.87 0.02 -25.65
C LYS A 161 -27.95 0.78 -26.97
#